data_AF-A0AA39YLN3-F1
#
_entry.id   AF-A0AA39YLN3-F1
#
_cell.length_a   1.000
_cell.length_b   1.000
_cell.length_c   1.000
_cell.angle_alpha   90.00
_cell.angle_beta   90.00
_cell.angle_gamma   90.00
#
_symmetry.space_group_name_H-M   'P 1'
#
loop_
_entity.id
_entity.type
_entity.pdbx_description
1 polymer ?
#
loop_
_entity_poly.entity_id
_entity_poly.type
_entity_poly.pdbx_seq_one_letter_code
_entity_poly.pdbx_strand_id
1 'polypeptide(L)'
;MENANDDQRHIGKSDIDAAAQHTGKNIKGYRPEEQVKAVNQFRSEEAQKEHEKALKDDPTYAARSHGNEPHPGALVDKELKRVDEETVRKMDERKRNA
;
A
#
# COMPACT_ATOMS: atom_id res chain seq x y z
N MET A 1 -8.27 10.90 -12.21
CA MET A 1 -9.58 10.88 -11.53
C MET A 1 -9.72 9.50 -10.91
N GLU A 2 -9.35 9.41 -9.63
CA GLU A 2 -9.37 8.15 -8.87
C GLU A 2 -10.81 7.84 -8.46
N ASN A 3 -11.20 6.58 -8.63
CA ASN A 3 -12.59 6.14 -8.63
C ASN A 3 -13.23 6.24 -7.23
N ALA A 4 -14.10 7.23 -7.03
CA ALA A 4 -14.93 7.40 -5.84
C ALA A 4 -16.10 6.40 -5.75
N ASN A 5 -15.91 5.15 -6.17
CA ASN A 5 -16.94 4.09 -6.21
C ASN A 5 -16.64 2.91 -5.27
N ASP A 6 -15.64 3.02 -4.40
CA ASP A 6 -15.29 1.95 -3.46
C ASP A 6 -16.09 1.94 -2.16
N ASP A 7 -16.94 2.94 -1.93
CA ASP A 7 -17.82 3.00 -0.76
C ASP A 7 -18.95 1.96 -0.74
N GLN A 8 -19.12 1.18 -1.83
CA GLN A 8 -20.17 0.16 -1.96
C GLN A 8 -19.69 -1.29 -1.83
N ARG A 9 -18.45 -1.54 -1.41
CA ARG A 9 -18.02 -2.93 -1.17
C ARG A 9 -18.82 -3.53 -0.01
N HIS A 10 -19.45 -4.68 -0.23
CA HIS A 10 -19.88 -5.54 0.89
C HIS A 10 -18.66 -5.80 1.78
N ILE A 11 -18.63 -5.20 2.97
CA ILE A 11 -17.57 -5.43 3.94
C ILE A 11 -17.83 -6.77 4.62
N GLY A 12 -16.86 -7.69 4.51
CA GLY A 12 -16.94 -8.98 5.17
C GLY A 12 -16.68 -8.83 6.66
N LYS A 13 -17.11 -9.84 7.44
CA LYS A 13 -16.74 -9.93 8.86
C LYS A 13 -15.22 -9.89 9.06
N SER A 14 -14.47 -10.51 8.15
CA SER A 14 -13.00 -10.50 8.15
C SER A 14 -12.40 -9.09 7.96
N ASP A 15 -13.03 -8.23 7.16
CA ASP A 15 -12.56 -6.85 6.98
C ASP A 15 -12.76 -6.02 8.26
N ILE A 16 -13.89 -6.23 8.93
CA ILE A 16 -14.20 -5.59 10.22
C ILE A 16 -13.24 -6.08 11.31
N ASP A 17 -12.94 -7.38 11.32
CA ASP A 17 -11.97 -7.98 12.23
C ASP A 17 -10.57 -7.38 12.04
N ALA A 18 -10.10 -7.30 10.79
CA ALA A 18 -8.81 -6.73 10.45
C ALA A 18 -8.72 -5.24 10.84
N ALA A 19 -9.74 -4.46 10.49
CA ALA A 19 -9.79 -3.04 10.84
C ALA A 19 -9.83 -2.85 12.37
N ALA A 20 -10.56 -3.68 13.11
CA ALA A 20 -10.66 -3.58 14.57
C ALA A 20 -9.32 -3.91 15.25
N GLN A 21 -8.61 -4.93 14.77
CA GLN A 21 -7.28 -5.29 15.28
C GLN A 21 -6.26 -4.18 15.01
N HIS A 22 -6.24 -3.62 13.81
CA HIS A 22 -5.25 -2.62 13.44
C HIS A 22 -5.51 -1.25 14.10
N THR A 23 -6.78 -0.83 14.20
CA THR A 23 -7.13 0.47 14.78
C THR A 23 -7.27 0.44 16.31
N GLY A 24 -7.40 -0.75 16.91
CA GLY A 24 -7.72 -0.92 18.34
C GLY A 24 -9.14 -0.49 18.73
N LYS A 25 -9.98 -0.12 17.75
CA LYS A 25 -11.37 0.31 17.98
C LYS A 25 -12.32 -0.88 17.95
N ASN A 26 -13.37 -0.84 18.76
CA ASN A 26 -14.43 -1.86 18.73
C ASN A 26 -15.40 -1.64 17.55
N ILE A 27 -14.90 -1.77 16.32
CA ILE A 27 -15.66 -1.51 15.08
C ILE A 27 -16.87 -2.46 14.98
N LYS A 28 -16.77 -3.69 15.51
CA LYS A 28 -17.87 -4.67 15.55
C LYS A 28 -19.12 -4.17 16.25
N GLY A 29 -18.96 -3.26 17.21
CA GLY A 29 -20.07 -2.67 17.97
C GLY A 29 -20.73 -1.47 17.28
N TYR A 30 -20.17 -0.98 16.16
CA TYR A 30 -20.70 0.17 15.44
C TYR A 30 -21.94 -0.19 14.63
N ARG A 31 -22.72 0.81 14.21
CA ARG A 31 -23.80 0.60 13.26
C ARG A 31 -23.23 0.19 11.89
N PRO A 32 -23.97 -0.55 11.05
CA PRO A 32 -23.45 -1.04 9.76
C PRO A 32 -22.83 0.06 8.88
N GLU A 33 -23.45 1.24 8.81
CA GLU A 33 -22.92 2.38 8.04
C GLU A 33 -21.60 2.92 8.60
N GLU A 34 -21.46 2.90 9.92
CA GLU A 34 -20.24 3.34 10.62
C GLU A 34 -19.12 2.28 10.50
N GLN A 35 -19.48 1.00 10.42
CA GLN A 35 -18.53 -0.09 10.14
C GLN A 35 -17.91 0.07 8.76
N VAL A 36 -18.73 0.35 7.73
CA VAL A 36 -18.25 0.61 6.35
C VAL A 36 -17.28 1.78 6.34
N LYS A 37 -17.66 2.90 6.97
CA LYS A 37 -16.78 4.08 7.07
C LYS A 37 -15.46 3.77 7.77
N ALA A 38 -15.49 3.04 8.88
CA ALA A 38 -14.29 2.69 9.63
C ALA A 38 -13.35 1.76 8.84
N VAL A 39 -13.91 0.78 8.12
CA VAL A 39 -13.13 -0.12 7.25
C VAL A 39 -12.54 0.63 6.06
N ASN A 40 -13.30 1.54 5.43
CA ASN A 40 -12.79 2.34 4.32
C ASN A 40 -11.69 3.30 4.75
N GLN A 41 -11.84 3.92 5.93
CA GLN A 41 -10.78 4.72 6.53
C GLN A 41 -9.52 3.89 6.77
N PHE A 42 -9.65 2.70 7.37
CA PHE A 42 -8.52 1.78 7.58
C PHE A 42 -7.82 1.43 6.25
N ARG A 43 -8.59 1.08 5.21
CA ARG A 43 -8.02 0.77 3.89
C ARG A 43 -7.28 1.97 3.27
N SER A 44 -7.84 3.17 3.41
CA SER A 44 -7.20 4.39 2.94
C SER A 44 -5.90 4.67 3.70
N GLU A 45 -5.87 4.48 5.02
CA GLU A 45 -4.68 4.65 5.84
C GLU A 45 -3.59 3.63 5.47
N GLU A 46 -3.96 2.37 5.24
CA GLU A 46 -3.01 1.33 4.79
C GLU A 46 -2.46 1.63 3.40
N ALA A 47 -3.29 2.05 2.46
CA ALA A 47 -2.84 2.46 1.12
C ALA A 47 -1.86 3.63 1.18
N GLN A 48 -2.12 4.63 2.06
CA GLN A 48 -1.21 5.75 2.28
C GLN A 48 0.12 5.29 2.90
N LYS A 49 0.09 4.39 3.88
CA LYS A 49 1.32 3.84 4.48
C LYS A 49 2.13 3.01 3.49
N GLU A 50 1.47 2.20 2.66
CA GLU A 50 2.14 1.43 1.63
C GLU A 50 2.83 2.35 0.62
N HIS A 51 2.14 3.41 0.20
CA HIS A 51 2.71 4.43 -0.67
C HIS A 51 3.89 5.16 -0.01
N GLU A 52 3.75 5.57 1.26
CA GLU A 52 4.84 6.22 2.01
C GLU A 52 6.05 5.29 2.18
N LYS A 53 5.81 4.00 2.45
CA LYS A 53 6.86 2.99 2.53
C LYS A 53 7.56 2.82 1.18
N ALA A 54 6.81 2.74 0.08
CA ALA A 54 7.39 2.64 -1.26
C ALA A 54 8.24 3.86 -1.60
N LEU A 55 7.81 5.06 -1.22
CA LEU A 55 8.61 6.28 -1.34
C LEU A 55 9.87 6.23 -0.48
N LYS A 56 9.77 5.74 0.76
CA LYS A 56 10.91 5.61 1.67
C LYS A 56 11.92 4.56 1.20
N ASP A 57 11.46 3.50 0.55
CA ASP A 57 12.31 2.44 0.02
C ASP A 57 13.06 2.87 -1.26
N ASP A 58 12.69 3.99 -1.89
CA ASP A 58 13.43 4.60 -2.99
C ASP A 58 14.72 5.26 -2.45
N PRO A 59 15.92 4.75 -2.79
CA PRO A 59 17.19 5.29 -2.30
C PRO A 59 17.47 6.72 -2.78
N THR A 60 16.74 7.20 -3.80
CA THR A 60 16.87 8.55 -4.35
C THR A 60 15.90 9.56 -3.72
N TYR A 61 14.92 9.09 -2.93
CA TYR A 61 13.81 9.91 -2.45
C TYR A 61 14.26 11.03 -1.51
N ALA A 62 15.16 10.74 -0.57
CA ALA A 62 15.63 11.74 0.38
C ALA A 62 16.33 12.92 -0.33
N ALA A 63 17.23 12.64 -1.27
CA ALA A 63 17.91 13.68 -2.05
C ALA A 63 16.90 14.54 -2.83
N ARG A 64 16.00 13.90 -3.59
CA ARG A 64 14.96 14.60 -4.37
C ARG A 64 14.03 15.44 -3.51
N SER A 65 13.60 14.92 -2.36
CA SER A 65 12.69 15.60 -1.43
C SER A 65 13.29 16.87 -0.83
N HIS A 66 14.62 16.91 -0.69
CA HIS A 66 15.35 18.09 -0.24
C HIS A 66 15.84 18.99 -1.37
N GLY A 67 15.48 18.70 -2.63
CA GLY A 67 15.93 19.46 -3.81
C GLY A 67 17.39 19.21 -4.19
N ASN A 68 18.00 18.16 -3.67
CA ASN A 68 19.38 17.77 -3.95
C ASN A 68 19.45 16.75 -5.09
N GLU A 69 20.61 16.72 -5.77
CA GLU A 69 20.90 15.68 -6.74
C GLU A 69 21.22 14.34 -6.04
N PRO A 70 20.56 13.22 -6.39
CA PRO A 70 20.89 11.90 -5.84
C PRO A 70 22.30 11.47 -6.22
N HIS A 71 23.00 10.82 -5.29
CA HIS A 71 24.31 10.25 -5.56
C HIS A 71 24.26 9.18 -6.67
N PRO A 72 25.27 9.05 -7.55
CA PRO A 72 25.29 8.04 -8.61
C PRO A 72 25.02 6.61 -8.12
N GLY A 73 25.56 6.25 -6.94
CA GLY A 73 25.28 4.95 -6.31
C GLY A 73 23.79 4.72 -6.00
N ALA A 74 23.07 5.74 -5.53
CA ALA A 74 21.63 5.63 -5.25
C ALA A 74 20.81 5.46 -6.55
N LEU A 75 21.28 6.01 -7.67
CA LEU A 75 20.67 5.76 -8.98
C LEU A 75 20.88 4.32 -9.44
N VAL A 76 22.08 3.76 -9.21
CA VAL A 76 22.38 2.35 -9.50
C VAL A 76 21.53 1.43 -8.63
N ASP A 77 21.43 1.70 -7.33
CA ASP A 77 20.62 0.91 -6.41
C ASP A 77 19.14 0.92 -6.79
N LYS A 78 18.62 2.07 -7.24
CA LYS A 78 17.25 2.18 -7.74
C LYS A 78 17.03 1.33 -8.99
N GLU A 79 17.97 1.34 -9.92
CA GLU A 79 17.88 0.53 -11.15
C GLU A 79 17.98 -0.97 -10.83
N LEU A 80 18.88 -1.37 -9.94
CA LEU A 80 19.00 -2.76 -9.49
C LEU A 80 17.71 -3.27 -8.87
N LYS A 81 17.10 -2.51 -7.94
CA LYS A 81 15.80 -2.85 -7.35
C LYS A 81 14.72 -3.04 -8.41
N ARG A 82 14.68 -2.16 -9.42
CA ARG A 82 13.71 -2.25 -10.52
C ARG A 82 13.89 -3.54 -11.33
N VAL A 83 15.14 -3.87 -11.67
CA VAL A 83 15.47 -5.09 -12.42
C VAL A 83 15.12 -6.33 -11.59
N ASP A 84 15.49 -6.35 -10.30
CA ASP A 84 15.17 -7.45 -9.39
C ASP A 84 13.65 -7.67 -9.30
N GLU A 85 12.86 -6.61 -9.08
CA GLU A 85 11.40 -6.71 -9.05
C GLU A 85 10.80 -7.24 -10.36
N GLU A 86 11.32 -6.80 -11.52
CA GLU A 86 10.87 -7.28 -12.82
C GLU A 86 11.19 -8.77 -13.01
N THR A 87 12.37 -9.21 -12.60
CA THR A 87 12.75 -10.63 -12.69
C THR A 87 11.88 -11.51 -11.81
N VAL A 88 11.60 -11.08 -10.58
CA VAL A 88 10.71 -11.80 -9.65
C VAL A 88 9.30 -11.91 -10.25
N ARG A 89 8.74 -10.81 -10.80
CA ARG A 89 7.42 -10.84 -11.46
C ARG A 89 7.38 -11.84 -12.61
N LYS A 90 8.39 -11.83 -13.48
CA LYS A 90 8.48 -12.79 -14.60
C LYS A 90 8.59 -14.24 -14.11
N MET A 91 9.30 -14.49 -13.02
CA MET A 91 9.40 -15.83 -12.42
C MET A 91 8.05 -16.27 -11.84
N ASP A 92 7.34 -15.39 -11.14
CA ASP A 92 6.02 -15.67 -10.58
C ASP A 92 4.98 -15.93 -11.66
N GLU A 93 4.98 -15.16 -12.75
CA GLU A 93 4.12 -15.39 -13.91
C GLU A 93 4.40 -16.75 -14.55
N ARG A 94 5.68 -17.12 -14.72
CA ARG A 94 6.07 -18.44 -15.24
C ARG A 94 5.60 -19.58 -14.32
N LYS A 95 5.70 -19.41 -13.00
CA LYS A 95 5.23 -20.41 -12.03
C LYS A 95 3.71 -20.52 -12.00
N ARG A 96 2.97 -19.43 -12.23
CA ARG A 96 1.50 -19.45 -12.28
C ARG A 96 0.94 -20.08 -13.56
N ASN A 97 1.70 -20.00 -14.65
CA ASN A 97 1.29 -20.51 -15.98
C ASN A 97 1.79 -21.94 -16.26
N ALA A 98 2.52 -22.56 -15.33
CA ALA A 98 3.02 -23.93 -15.40
C ALA A 98 2.16 -24.86 -14.51
#